data_AF-A0AA39SVQ8-F1
#
_entry.id   AF-A0AA39SVQ8-F1
#
_cell.length_a   1.000
_cell.length_b   1.000
_cell.length_c   1.000
_cell.angle_alpha   90.00
_cell.angle_beta   90.00
_cell.angle_gamma   90.00
#
_symmetry.space_group_name_H-M   'P 1'
#
loop_
_entity.id
_entity.type
_entity.pdbx_description
1 polymer ?
#
loop_
_entity_poly.entity_id
_entity_poly.type
_entity_poly.pdbx_seq_one_letter_code
_entity_poly.pdbx_strand_id
1 'polypeptide(L)'
;MMIGDSSNWNYVKAIKFLNESALIAARLGIYEVVNEILKAYIRSVSFTDELGHHMLSFAVLSRQEKVFNLVYQVCHPMVRDQLTMWKNNIGVTILHMAGVLAPSSEIPGAALQMQRELQWFKTVEDLFHPSLQRKHDFSGKTAREVFTETHDALVEKGEKLMKDTATSCSVVAALIITIVFTAAFTVPGGIDSQGKPIFFRELSFKSLPSLLP
;
A
#
# COMPACT_ATOMS: atom_id res chain seq x y z
N MET A 1 -30.75 -19.05 15.44
CA MET A 1 -30.17 -19.68 16.64
C MET A 1 -29.99 -21.16 16.35
N MET A 2 -28.82 -21.54 15.84
CA MET A 2 -28.42 -22.93 15.65
C MET A 2 -27.25 -23.15 16.61
N ILE A 3 -27.56 -23.50 17.85
CA ILE A 3 -26.57 -23.99 18.81
C ILE A 3 -26.44 -25.48 18.50
N GLY A 4 -25.61 -25.81 17.51
CA GLY A 4 -25.14 -27.17 17.28
C GLY A 4 -23.86 -27.37 18.10
N ASP A 5 -23.86 -28.41 18.93
CA ASP A 5 -22.79 -28.84 19.85
C ASP A 5 -21.39 -28.34 19.49
N SER A 6 -20.85 -27.47 20.34
CA SER A 6 -19.47 -26.96 20.27
C SER A 6 -18.40 -28.02 20.62
N SER A 7 -18.65 -29.32 20.42
CA SER A 7 -17.80 -30.40 20.95
C SER A 7 -17.63 -31.65 20.07
N ASN A 8 -17.55 -31.52 18.73
CA ASN A 8 -17.24 -32.69 17.89
C ASN A 8 -16.31 -32.42 16.69
N TRP A 9 -15.49 -31.38 16.75
CA TRP A 9 -14.42 -31.15 15.78
C TRP A 9 -13.11 -31.75 16.30
N ASN A 10 -12.70 -32.87 15.70
CA ASN A 10 -11.30 -33.32 15.78
C ASN A 10 -10.52 -32.77 14.59
N TYR A 11 -9.19 -32.77 14.68
CA TYR A 11 -8.33 -32.18 13.64
C TYR A 11 -8.56 -32.79 12.26
N VAL A 12 -8.70 -34.11 12.17
CA VAL A 12 -8.90 -34.84 10.90
C VAL A 12 -10.21 -34.44 10.22
N LYS A 13 -11.28 -34.29 10.99
CA LYS A 13 -12.57 -33.83 10.48
C LYS A 13 -12.50 -32.36 10.07
N ALA A 14 -11.93 -31.52 10.94
CA ALA A 14 -11.85 -30.08 10.68
C ALA A 14 -11.02 -29.77 9.43
N ILE A 15 -9.83 -30.36 9.27
CA ILE A 15 -9.00 -30.14 8.08
C ILE A 15 -9.71 -30.60 6.81
N LYS A 16 -10.43 -31.74 6.86
CA LYS A 16 -11.16 -32.24 5.69
C LYS A 16 -12.27 -31.29 5.21
N PHE A 17 -12.97 -30.63 6.12
CA PHE A 17 -14.15 -29.81 5.78
C PHE A 17 -13.86 -28.31 5.70
N LEU A 18 -12.85 -27.81 6.42
CA LEU A 18 -12.64 -26.38 6.61
C LEU A 18 -11.34 -25.87 5.97
N ASN A 19 -10.37 -26.73 5.64
CA ASN A 19 -9.05 -26.30 5.16
C ASN A 19 -9.12 -25.42 3.91
N GLU A 20 -9.76 -25.90 2.86
CA GLU A 20 -9.83 -25.16 1.61
C GLU A 20 -10.58 -23.83 1.77
N SER A 21 -11.75 -23.86 2.41
CA SER A 21 -12.56 -22.66 2.66
C SER A 21 -11.81 -21.64 3.52
N ALA A 22 -11.09 -22.09 4.55
CA ALA A 22 -10.24 -21.26 5.40
C ALA A 22 -9.17 -20.51 4.60
N LEU A 23 -8.41 -21.24 3.79
CA LEU A 23 -7.28 -20.69 3.05
C LEU A 23 -7.74 -19.78 1.92
N ILE A 24 -8.81 -20.17 1.19
CA ILE A 24 -9.39 -19.34 0.14
C ILE A 24 -9.98 -18.05 0.73
N ALA A 25 -10.74 -18.14 1.83
CA ALA A 25 -11.30 -16.96 2.48
C ALA A 25 -10.20 -16.00 2.96
N ALA A 26 -9.11 -16.54 3.50
CA ALA A 26 -7.97 -15.72 3.93
C ALA A 26 -7.27 -15.03 2.74
N ARG A 27 -7.08 -15.75 1.62
CA ARG A 27 -6.50 -15.21 0.39
C ARG A 27 -7.37 -14.11 -0.24
N LEU A 28 -8.68 -14.31 -0.24
CA LEU A 28 -9.64 -13.37 -0.82
C LEU A 28 -10.04 -12.23 0.13
N GLY A 29 -9.59 -12.25 1.39
CA GLY A 29 -9.92 -11.18 2.34
C GLY A 29 -11.31 -11.26 2.95
N ILE A 30 -11.98 -12.42 2.89
CA ILE A 30 -13.36 -12.60 3.39
C ILE A 30 -13.34 -12.76 4.91
N TYR A 31 -13.29 -11.63 5.60
CA TYR A 31 -13.14 -11.53 7.06
C TYR A 31 -14.16 -12.37 7.83
N GLU A 32 -15.44 -12.30 7.45
CA GLU A 32 -16.55 -12.95 8.14
C GLU A 32 -16.40 -14.47 8.13
N VAL A 33 -16.02 -15.04 6.98
CA VAL A 33 -15.80 -16.48 6.83
C VAL A 33 -14.60 -16.94 7.67
N VAL A 34 -13.50 -16.19 7.63
CA VAL A 34 -12.32 -16.50 8.45
C VAL A 34 -12.67 -16.45 9.94
N ASN A 35 -13.40 -15.42 10.38
CA ASN A 35 -13.81 -15.26 11.77
C ASN A 35 -14.70 -16.41 12.26
N GLU A 36 -15.70 -16.80 11.48
CA GLU A 36 -16.59 -17.91 11.86
C GLU A 36 -15.85 -19.26 11.89
N ILE A 37 -14.93 -19.51 10.96
CA ILE A 37 -14.08 -20.71 10.98
C ILE A 37 -13.20 -20.74 12.23
N LEU A 38 -12.58 -19.61 12.59
CA LEU A 38 -11.71 -19.52 13.76
C LEU A 38 -12.48 -19.69 15.08
N LYS A 39 -13.71 -19.15 15.16
CA LYS A 39 -14.62 -19.39 16.30
C LYS A 39 -15.02 -20.86 16.41
N ALA A 40 -15.34 -21.50 15.28
CA ALA A 40 -15.74 -22.90 15.25
C ALA A 40 -14.57 -23.84 15.59
N TYR A 41 -13.38 -23.55 15.09
CA TYR A 41 -12.19 -24.37 15.30
C TYR A 41 -10.90 -23.54 15.22
N ILE A 42 -10.46 -23.00 16.36
CA ILE A 42 -9.28 -22.11 16.43
C ILE A 42 -7.99 -22.72 15.89
N ARG A 43 -7.83 -24.06 15.99
CA ARG A 43 -6.66 -24.78 15.44
C ARG A 43 -6.59 -24.74 13.90
N SER A 44 -7.62 -24.22 13.24
CA SER A 44 -7.59 -23.92 11.80
C SER A 44 -6.54 -22.88 11.40
N VAL A 45 -5.99 -22.08 12.33
CA VAL A 45 -4.84 -21.20 12.03
C VAL A 45 -3.62 -21.95 11.50
N SER A 46 -3.49 -23.25 11.84
CA SER A 46 -2.39 -24.12 11.42
C SER A 46 -2.71 -24.96 10.19
N PHE A 47 -3.87 -24.74 9.57
CA PHE A 47 -4.21 -25.33 8.28
C PHE A 47 -3.26 -24.83 7.20
N THR A 48 -2.90 -25.72 6.28
CA THR A 48 -1.99 -25.41 5.19
C THR A 48 -2.46 -25.99 3.86
N ASP A 49 -2.07 -25.34 2.78
CA ASP A 49 -2.09 -25.94 1.44
C ASP A 49 -0.94 -26.96 1.27
N GLU A 50 -0.83 -27.52 0.07
CA GLU A 50 0.23 -28.48 -0.30
C GLU A 50 1.64 -27.89 -0.25
N LEU A 51 1.75 -26.56 -0.35
CA LEU A 51 3.02 -25.84 -0.29
C LEU A 51 3.38 -25.42 1.15
N GLY A 52 2.47 -25.55 2.11
CA GLY A 52 2.66 -25.14 3.50
C GLY A 52 2.20 -23.71 3.80
N HIS A 53 1.39 -23.10 2.93
CA HIS A 53 0.79 -21.78 3.16
C HIS A 53 -0.42 -21.89 4.06
N HIS A 54 -0.44 -21.10 5.13
CA HIS A 54 -1.54 -20.99 6.09
C HIS A 54 -2.30 -19.67 5.92
N MET A 55 -3.39 -19.48 6.67
CA MET A 55 -4.23 -18.28 6.56
C MET A 55 -3.44 -16.97 6.67
N LEU A 56 -2.54 -16.88 7.66
CA LEU A 56 -1.72 -15.68 7.88
C LEU A 56 -0.79 -15.39 6.69
N SER A 57 -0.21 -16.42 6.06
CA SER A 57 0.67 -16.24 4.92
C SER A 57 -0.11 -15.82 3.67
N PHE A 58 -1.31 -16.38 3.45
CA PHE A 58 -2.21 -15.92 2.38
C PHE A 58 -2.68 -14.49 2.58
N ALA A 59 -3.02 -14.11 3.81
CA ALA A 59 -3.39 -12.74 4.12
C ALA A 59 -2.24 -11.77 3.78
N VAL A 60 -0.99 -12.17 4.02
CA VAL A 60 0.18 -11.36 3.66
C VAL A 60 0.41 -11.29 2.16
N LEU A 61 0.40 -12.44 1.49
CA LEU A 61 0.62 -12.53 0.04
C LEU A 61 -0.42 -11.70 -0.74
N SER A 62 -1.66 -11.65 -0.25
CA SER A 62 -2.78 -10.98 -0.90
C SER A 62 -3.14 -9.61 -0.31
N ARG A 63 -2.30 -9.04 0.55
CA ARG A 63 -2.49 -7.70 1.17
C ARG A 63 -3.80 -7.55 1.97
N GLN A 64 -4.28 -8.62 2.58
CA GLN A 64 -5.55 -8.66 3.32
C GLN A 64 -5.38 -8.25 4.78
N GLU A 65 -5.20 -6.95 5.01
CA GLU A 65 -4.88 -6.36 6.32
C GLU A 65 -5.88 -6.75 7.42
N LYS A 66 -7.20 -6.73 7.14
CA LYS A 66 -8.23 -7.08 8.12
C LYS A 66 -8.16 -8.54 8.56
N VAL A 67 -7.93 -9.45 7.60
CA VAL A 67 -7.77 -10.88 7.87
C VAL A 67 -6.46 -11.14 8.61
N PHE A 68 -5.37 -10.49 8.19
CA PHE A 68 -4.08 -10.57 8.87
C PHE A 68 -4.23 -10.20 10.34
N ASN A 69 -4.82 -9.03 10.63
CA ASN A 69 -5.02 -8.55 11.99
C ASN A 69 -5.89 -9.51 12.82
N LEU A 70 -6.97 -10.02 12.25
CA LEU A 70 -7.82 -11.02 12.90
C LEU A 70 -7.02 -12.25 13.32
N VAL A 71 -6.36 -12.90 12.36
CA VAL A 71 -5.61 -14.14 12.59
C VAL A 71 -4.46 -13.90 13.56
N TYR A 72 -3.73 -12.80 13.41
CA TYR A 72 -2.58 -12.45 14.25
C TYR A 72 -2.97 -12.19 15.72
N GLN A 73 -4.15 -11.62 15.96
CA GLN A 73 -4.63 -11.29 17.31
C GLN A 73 -5.25 -12.48 18.04
N VAL A 74 -6.02 -13.32 17.34
CA VAL A 74 -6.69 -14.49 17.95
C VAL A 74 -5.76 -15.69 18.12
N CYS A 75 -4.65 -15.74 17.38
CA CYS A 75 -3.67 -16.79 17.51
C CYS A 75 -2.90 -16.69 18.83
N HIS A 76 -2.81 -17.81 19.56
CA HIS A 76 -2.00 -17.89 20.77
C HIS A 76 -0.54 -17.51 20.47
N PRO A 77 0.15 -16.70 21.31
CA PRO A 77 1.49 -16.18 21.01
C PRO A 77 2.49 -17.25 20.55
N MET A 78 2.53 -18.40 21.22
CA MET A 78 3.41 -19.51 20.84
C MET A 78 3.13 -20.07 19.43
N VAL A 79 1.85 -20.19 19.05
CA VAL A 79 1.46 -20.66 17.72
C VAL A 79 1.77 -19.59 16.68
N ARG A 80 1.56 -18.33 17.02
CA ARG A 80 1.91 -17.19 16.16
C ARG A 80 3.41 -17.14 15.89
N ASP A 81 4.25 -17.29 16.90
CA ASP A 81 5.72 -17.34 16.73
C ASP A 81 6.12 -18.51 15.83
N GLN A 82 5.49 -19.68 16.00
CA GLN A 82 5.71 -20.83 15.13
C GLN A 82 5.31 -20.55 13.67
N LEU A 83 4.12 -19.99 13.43
CA LEU A 83 3.64 -19.65 12.09
C LEU A 83 4.51 -18.60 11.40
N THR A 84 4.97 -17.60 12.14
CA THR A 84 5.78 -16.51 11.59
C THR A 84 7.22 -16.92 11.29
N MET A 85 7.76 -17.88 12.05
CA MET A 85 9.05 -18.51 11.78
C MET A 85 8.97 -19.67 10.79
N TRP A 86 7.75 -20.10 10.42
CA TRP A 86 7.54 -21.22 9.52
C TRP A 86 8.14 -20.94 8.14
N LYS A 87 8.77 -21.97 7.59
CA LYS A 87 9.18 -22.01 6.19
C LYS A 87 8.24 -22.96 5.48
N ASN A 88 7.66 -22.50 4.39
CA ASN A 88 6.89 -23.37 3.52
C ASN A 88 7.82 -24.43 2.86
N ASN A 89 7.27 -25.34 2.08
CA ASN A 89 8.00 -26.47 1.50
C ASN A 89 9.12 -26.04 0.51
N ILE A 90 9.14 -24.78 0.09
CA ILE A 90 10.15 -24.16 -0.77
C ILE A 90 11.05 -23.14 -0.03
N GLY A 91 11.06 -23.18 1.30
CA GLY A 91 11.97 -22.38 2.13
C GLY A 91 11.59 -20.90 2.28
N VAL A 92 10.44 -20.50 1.72
CA VAL A 92 9.92 -19.14 1.70
C VAL A 92 9.21 -18.86 3.03
N THR A 93 9.55 -17.73 3.65
CA THR A 93 8.91 -17.24 4.88
C THR A 93 7.79 -16.26 4.55
N ILE A 94 6.94 -15.94 5.53
CA ILE A 94 5.92 -14.89 5.37
C ILE A 94 6.53 -13.55 4.91
N LEU A 95 7.74 -13.22 5.39
CA LEU A 95 8.40 -11.98 5.00
C LEU A 95 8.80 -11.97 3.51
N HIS A 96 9.23 -13.10 2.95
CA HIS A 96 9.46 -13.23 1.51
C HIS A 96 8.16 -13.05 0.73
N MET A 97 7.04 -13.58 1.22
CA MET A 97 5.72 -13.41 0.60
C MET A 97 5.22 -11.96 0.64
N ALA A 98 5.56 -11.22 1.70
CA ALA A 98 5.33 -9.77 1.74
C ALA A 98 6.17 -9.04 0.68
N GLY A 99 7.34 -9.60 0.34
CA GLY A 99 8.23 -9.10 -0.70
C GLY A 99 7.70 -9.29 -2.12
N VAL A 100 6.83 -10.26 -2.37
CA VAL A 100 6.30 -10.52 -3.72
C VAL A 100 5.23 -9.50 -4.08
N LEU A 101 5.36 -8.83 -5.23
CA LEU A 101 4.35 -7.90 -5.76
C LEU A 101 2.98 -8.56 -5.85
N ALA A 102 1.96 -7.93 -5.25
CA ALA A 102 0.60 -8.46 -5.26
C ALA A 102 0.01 -8.47 -6.69
N PRO A 103 -0.73 -9.53 -7.10
CA PRO A 103 -1.25 -9.68 -8.47
C PRO A 103 -2.23 -8.59 -8.92
N SER A 104 -2.89 -7.91 -7.99
CA SER A 104 -3.89 -6.90 -8.29
C SER A 104 -3.98 -5.93 -7.12
N SER A 105 -3.88 -4.64 -7.41
CA SER A 105 -4.23 -3.57 -6.48
C SER A 105 -5.19 -2.63 -7.20
N GLU A 106 -6.27 -2.22 -6.55
CA GLU A 106 -7.18 -1.18 -7.06
C GLU A 106 -6.55 0.24 -7.00
N ILE A 107 -5.24 0.33 -6.78
CA ILE A 107 -4.53 1.58 -6.56
C ILE A 107 -4.22 2.23 -7.91
N PRO A 108 -4.71 3.45 -8.15
CA PRO A 108 -4.44 4.15 -9.40
C PRO A 108 -2.98 4.62 -9.45
N GLY A 109 -2.26 4.24 -10.51
CA GLY A 109 -0.93 4.75 -10.81
C GLY A 109 0.22 3.99 -10.14
N ALA A 110 1.28 3.77 -10.91
CA ALA A 110 2.43 2.95 -10.49
C ALA A 110 3.14 3.49 -9.24
N ALA A 111 3.28 4.82 -9.12
CA ALA A 111 3.94 5.45 -7.97
C ALA A 111 3.17 5.21 -6.65
N LEU A 112 1.83 5.34 -6.68
CA LEU A 112 0.99 5.10 -5.50
C LEU A 112 0.93 3.61 -5.14
N GLN A 113 0.88 2.73 -6.16
CA GLN A 113 0.98 1.29 -5.94
C GLN A 113 2.33 0.94 -5.28
N MET A 114 3.45 1.47 -5.78
CA MET A 114 4.76 1.24 -5.19
C MET A 114 4.86 1.75 -3.75
N GLN A 115 4.30 2.93 -3.47
CA GLN A 115 4.25 3.49 -2.12
C GLN A 115 3.49 2.57 -1.16
N ARG A 116 2.33 2.03 -1.57
CA ARG A 116 1.55 1.11 -0.74
C ARG A 116 2.27 -0.21 -0.52
N GLU A 117 2.87 -0.79 -1.56
CA GLU A 117 3.63 -2.04 -1.45
C GLU A 117 4.83 -1.89 -0.51
N LEU A 118 5.54 -0.75 -0.58
CA LEU A 118 6.63 -0.45 0.36
C LEU A 118 6.14 -0.29 1.80
N GLN A 119 5.01 0.40 2.01
CA GLN A 119 4.42 0.55 3.35
C GLN A 119 4.00 -0.81 3.92
N TRP A 120 3.36 -1.64 3.09
CA TRP A 120 2.97 -3.00 3.47
C TRP A 120 4.18 -3.85 3.86
N PHE A 121 5.20 -3.88 2.99
CA PHE A 121 6.42 -4.65 3.25
C PHE A 121 7.09 -4.23 4.56
N LYS A 122 7.26 -2.92 4.80
CA LYS A 122 7.83 -2.42 6.06
C LYS A 122 7.00 -2.78 7.27
N THR A 123 5.67 -2.65 7.18
CA THR A 123 4.77 -3.02 8.29
C THR A 123 4.93 -4.49 8.65
N VAL A 124 5.00 -5.38 7.66
CA VAL A 124 5.21 -6.81 7.89
C VAL A 124 6.63 -7.08 8.39
N GLU A 125 7.63 -6.37 7.88
CA GLU A 125 9.04 -6.47 8.32
C GLU A 125 9.23 -6.07 9.78
N ASP A 126 8.57 -5.00 10.22
CA ASP A 126 8.65 -4.46 11.58
C ASP A 126 7.92 -5.33 12.62
N LEU A 127 6.92 -6.10 12.18
CA LEU A 127 6.16 -7.01 13.05
C LEU A 127 6.92 -8.29 13.43
N PHE A 128 7.99 -8.62 12.71
CA PHE A 128 8.69 -9.88 12.86
C PHE A 128 10.12 -9.71 13.40
N HIS A 129 10.60 -10.76 14.08
CA HIS A 129 11.92 -10.71 14.70
C HIS A 129 13.03 -10.47 13.66
N PRO A 130 14.04 -9.63 13.92
CA PRO A 130 15.10 -9.29 12.95
C PRO A 130 15.88 -10.48 12.38
N SER A 131 15.85 -11.63 13.05
CA SER A 131 16.44 -12.88 12.52
C SER A 131 15.77 -13.35 11.23
N LEU A 132 14.50 -13.02 10.98
CA LEU A 132 13.77 -13.33 9.75
C LEU A 132 14.22 -12.47 8.57
N GLN A 133 14.66 -11.24 8.81
CA GLN A 133 15.14 -10.33 7.77
C GLN A 133 16.41 -10.85 7.08
N ARG A 134 17.23 -11.62 7.81
CA ARG A 134 18.46 -12.26 7.29
C ARG A 134 18.25 -13.69 6.79
N LYS A 135 17.01 -14.19 6.77
CA LYS A 135 16.73 -15.52 6.22
C LYS A 135 16.76 -15.44 4.70
N HIS A 136 17.41 -16.42 4.11
CA HIS A 136 17.35 -16.66 2.68
C HIS A 136 16.28 -17.71 2.37
N ASP A 137 15.61 -17.53 1.23
CA ASP A 137 14.85 -18.58 0.55
C ASP A 137 15.78 -19.63 -0.08
N PHE A 138 15.22 -20.61 -0.80
CA PHE A 138 16.02 -21.63 -1.49
C PHE A 138 16.80 -21.09 -2.70
N SER A 139 16.46 -19.91 -3.20
CA SER A 139 17.23 -19.20 -4.23
C SER A 139 18.37 -18.37 -3.64
N GLY A 140 18.56 -18.38 -2.31
CA GLY A 140 19.62 -17.64 -1.64
C GLY A 140 19.30 -16.15 -1.47
N LYS A 141 18.05 -15.72 -1.66
CA LYS A 141 17.63 -14.32 -1.58
C LYS A 141 16.95 -14.04 -0.25
N THR A 142 17.19 -12.85 0.28
CA THR A 142 16.44 -12.26 1.40
C THR A 142 15.12 -11.70 0.92
N ALA A 143 14.19 -11.47 1.86
CA ALA A 143 12.90 -10.87 1.53
C ALA A 143 13.00 -9.47 0.91
N ARG A 144 14.02 -8.67 1.28
CA ARG A 144 14.27 -7.35 0.68
C ARG A 144 14.78 -7.45 -0.76
N GLU A 145 15.60 -8.45 -1.06
CA GLU A 145 16.04 -8.72 -2.43
C GLU A 145 14.85 -9.16 -3.29
N VAL A 146 14.01 -10.07 -2.79
CA VAL A 146 12.75 -10.45 -3.46
C VAL A 146 11.83 -9.24 -3.68
N PHE A 147 11.71 -8.35 -2.69
CA PHE A 147 10.95 -7.11 -2.84
C PHE A 147 11.49 -6.23 -3.96
N THR A 148 12.80 -5.96 -3.94
CA THR A 148 13.45 -5.12 -4.94
C THR A 148 13.27 -5.68 -6.35
N GLU A 149 13.50 -6.98 -6.53
CA GLU A 149 13.39 -7.62 -7.84
C GLU A 149 11.97 -7.67 -8.38
N THR A 150 10.99 -8.03 -7.54
CA THR A 150 9.60 -8.17 -7.99
C THR A 150 8.91 -6.82 -8.25
N HIS A 151 9.45 -5.73 -7.70
CA HIS A 151 8.90 -4.38 -7.85
C HIS A 151 9.70 -3.49 -8.82
N ASP A 152 10.77 -3.98 -9.44
CA ASP A 152 11.66 -3.20 -10.31
C ASP A 152 10.90 -2.46 -11.43
N ALA A 153 10.07 -3.18 -12.19
CA ALA A 153 9.25 -2.59 -13.24
C ALA A 153 8.19 -1.60 -12.71
N LEU A 154 7.76 -1.74 -11.45
CA LEU A 154 6.81 -0.82 -10.83
C LEU A 154 7.49 0.47 -10.41
N VAL A 155 8.74 0.38 -9.91
CA VAL A 155 9.60 1.53 -9.61
C VAL A 155 9.85 2.34 -10.88
N GLU A 156 10.29 1.71 -11.97
CA GLU A 156 10.56 2.40 -13.24
C GLU A 156 9.31 3.16 -13.75
N LYS A 157 8.14 2.51 -13.74
CA LYS A 157 6.88 3.14 -14.14
C LYS A 157 6.48 4.27 -13.20
N GLY A 158 6.71 4.09 -11.89
CA GLY A 158 6.44 5.11 -10.87
C GLY A 158 7.32 6.35 -11.06
N GLU A 159 8.62 6.15 -11.24
CA GLU A 159 9.58 7.23 -11.51
C GLU A 159 9.21 8.02 -12.76
N LYS A 160 8.86 7.32 -13.85
CA LYS A 160 8.39 7.95 -15.08
C LYS A 160 7.13 8.79 -14.85
N LEU A 161 6.12 8.22 -14.20
CA LEU A 161 4.86 8.91 -13.91
C LEU A 161 5.09 10.18 -13.06
N MET A 162 5.95 10.10 -12.05
CA MET A 162 6.29 11.24 -11.20
C MET A 162 7.02 12.33 -11.99
N LYS A 163 7.97 11.94 -12.86
CA LYS A 163 8.68 12.87 -13.73
C LYS A 163 7.73 13.60 -14.68
N ASP A 164 6.85 12.87 -15.37
CA ASP A 164 5.89 13.42 -16.34
C ASP A 164 4.88 14.35 -15.66
N THR A 165 4.47 14.02 -14.43
CA THR A 165 3.58 14.88 -13.62
C THR A 165 4.29 16.17 -13.19
N ALA A 166 5.55 16.06 -12.74
CA ALA A 166 6.34 17.20 -12.30
C ALA A 166 6.66 18.16 -13.45
N THR A 167 6.98 17.64 -14.64
CA THR A 167 7.22 18.48 -15.83
C THR A 167 5.95 19.22 -16.25
N SER A 168 4.82 18.52 -16.32
CA SER A 168 3.53 19.13 -16.65
C SER A 168 3.13 20.23 -15.67
N CYS A 169 3.28 19.97 -14.36
CA CYS A 169 3.01 20.95 -13.31
C CYS A 169 3.94 22.17 -13.42
N SER A 170 5.23 21.96 -13.70
CA SER A 170 6.20 23.05 -13.86
C SER A 170 5.85 23.96 -15.04
N VAL A 171 5.38 23.41 -16.16
CA VAL A 171 4.92 24.19 -17.32
C VAL A 171 3.71 25.04 -16.95
N VAL A 172 2.72 24.45 -16.27
CA VAL A 172 1.53 25.19 -15.81
C VAL A 172 1.92 26.30 -14.82
N ALA A 173 2.81 26.03 -13.87
CA ALA A 173 3.29 27.01 -12.91
C ALA A 173 4.01 28.18 -13.61
N ALA A 174 4.88 27.89 -14.58
CA ALA A 174 5.56 28.92 -15.37
C ALA A 174 4.57 29.80 -16.15
N LEU A 175 3.51 29.21 -16.70
CA LEU A 175 2.45 29.94 -17.38
C LEU A 175 1.70 30.88 -16.42
N ILE A 176 1.33 30.39 -15.23
CA ILE A 176 0.66 31.21 -14.21
C ILE A 176 1.56 32.38 -13.77
N ILE A 177 2.82 32.11 -13.46
CA ILE A 177 3.80 33.14 -13.07
C ILE A 177 3.91 34.21 -14.17
N THR A 178 4.00 33.77 -15.43
CA THR A 178 4.08 34.69 -16.58
C THR A 178 2.85 35.56 -16.68
N ILE A 179 1.63 34.98 -16.61
CA ILE A 179 0.36 35.73 -16.69
C ILE A 179 0.25 36.74 -15.55
N VAL A 180 0.56 36.33 -14.31
CA VAL A 180 0.50 37.21 -13.14
C VAL A 180 1.53 38.34 -13.25
N PHE A 181 2.76 38.03 -13.67
CA PHE A 181 3.80 39.03 -13.89
C PHE A 181 3.40 40.02 -14.99
N THR A 182 2.94 39.53 -16.13
CA THR A 182 2.42 40.38 -17.21
C THR A 182 1.27 41.24 -16.70
N ALA A 183 0.27 40.69 -16.00
CA ALA A 183 -0.86 41.46 -15.48
C ALA A 183 -0.43 42.56 -14.48
N ALA A 184 0.54 42.29 -13.61
CA ALA A 184 1.02 43.25 -12.61
C ALA A 184 1.76 44.44 -13.23
N PHE A 185 2.45 44.24 -14.38
CA PHE A 185 3.27 45.27 -15.02
C PHE A 185 2.67 45.83 -16.33
N THR A 186 1.60 45.23 -16.85
CA THR A 186 0.92 45.76 -18.04
C THR A 186 0.12 46.99 -17.64
N VAL A 187 0.55 48.16 -18.12
CA VAL A 187 -0.14 49.41 -17.85
C VAL A 187 -1.34 49.57 -18.79
N PRO A 188 -2.56 49.80 -18.28
CA PRO A 188 -3.73 50.03 -19.11
C PRO A 188 -3.49 51.16 -20.11
N GLY A 189 -3.81 50.92 -21.39
CA GLY A 189 -3.62 51.89 -22.47
C GLY A 189 -2.22 51.92 -23.08
N GLY A 190 -1.24 51.22 -22.50
CA GLY A 190 0.14 51.18 -22.98
C GLY A 190 0.98 52.37 -22.51
N ILE A 191 2.15 52.51 -23.13
CA ILE A 191 3.16 53.53 -22.84
C ILE A 191 3.39 54.39 -24.09
N ASP A 192 3.53 55.71 -23.92
CA ASP A 192 3.78 56.66 -25.00
C ASP A 192 5.25 56.63 -25.48
N SER A 193 5.57 57.44 -26.50
CA SER A 193 6.94 57.56 -27.05
C SER A 193 7.98 58.09 -26.06
N GLN A 194 7.57 58.58 -24.90
CA GLN A 194 8.43 59.01 -23.80
C GLN A 194 8.45 58.03 -22.62
N GLY A 195 7.81 56.86 -22.77
CA GLY A 195 7.74 55.82 -21.75
C GLY A 195 6.73 56.08 -20.63
N LYS A 196 5.81 57.05 -20.78
CA LYS A 196 4.78 57.34 -19.79
C LYS A 196 3.49 56.57 -20.06
N PRO A 197 2.77 56.09 -19.03
CA PRO A 197 1.47 55.46 -19.22
C PRO A 197 0.49 56.38 -19.97
N ILE A 198 -0.15 55.87 -21.02
CA ILE A 198 -1.05 56.65 -21.88
C ILE A 198 -2.24 57.18 -21.08
N PHE A 199 -2.78 56.39 -20.14
CA PHE A 199 -3.89 56.80 -19.26
C PHE A 199 -3.43 57.50 -17.97
N PHE A 200 -2.16 57.88 -17.81
CA PHE A 200 -1.66 58.54 -16.60
C PHE A 200 -2.42 59.82 -16.22
N ARG A 201 -3.05 60.48 -17.20
CA ARG A 201 -3.81 61.72 -16.99
C ARG A 201 -5.31 61.51 -16.75
N GLU A 202 -5.84 60.30 -16.94
CA GLU A 202 -7.26 60.01 -16.71
C GLU A 202 -7.57 59.89 -15.21
N LEU A 203 -8.68 60.50 -14.78
CA LEU A 203 -9.11 60.50 -13.38
C LEU A 203 -9.35 59.09 -12.83
N SER A 204 -9.79 58.15 -13.67
CA SER A 204 -10.04 56.74 -13.36
C SER A 204 -8.79 55.96 -12.95
N PHE A 205 -7.59 56.45 -13.34
CA PHE A 205 -6.30 55.77 -13.17
C PHE A 205 -5.33 56.54 -12.26
N LYS A 206 -5.73 57.71 -11.75
CA LYS A 206 -5.01 58.37 -10.65
C LYS A 206 -5.38 57.68 -9.33
N SER A 207 -4.40 57.19 -8.58
CA SER A 207 -4.63 56.84 -7.18
C SER A 207 -5.08 58.11 -6.45
N LEU A 208 -6.22 58.03 -5.76
CA LEU A 208 -6.65 59.09 -4.84
C LEU A 208 -5.52 59.35 -3.86
N PRO A 209 -5.12 60.62 -3.62
CA PRO A 209 -4.07 60.94 -2.66
C PRO A 209 -4.42 60.33 -1.31
N SER A 210 -3.46 59.60 -0.73
CA SER A 210 -3.55 59.07 0.62
C SER A 210 -3.75 60.22 1.59
N LEU A 211 -5.00 60.40 2.00
CA LEU A 211 -5.38 61.18 3.17
C LEU A 211 -4.93 60.42 4.41
N LEU A 212 -3.71 60.70 4.86
CA LEU A 212 -3.31 60.49 6.25
C LEU A 212 -2.53 61.73 6.71
N PRO A 213 -2.63 62.04 8.01
CA PRO A 213 -3.30 63.23 8.53
C PRO A 213 -2.48 64.52 8.50
#